data_AF-A0A1M6UKG5-F1
#
_entry.id   AF-A0A1M6UKG5-F1
#
_cell.length_a   1.000
_cell.length_b   1.000
_cell.length_c   1.000
_cell.angle_alpha   90.00
_cell.angle_beta   90.00
_cell.angle_gamma   90.00
#
_symmetry.space_group_name_H-M   'P 1'
#
loop_
_entity.id
_entity.type
_entity.pdbx_description
1 polymer ?
#
loop_
_entity_poly.entity_id
_entity_poly.type
_entity_poly.pdbx_seq_one_letter_code
_entity_poly.pdbx_strand_id
1 'polypeptide(L)'
;MALSTSADTPIPVGEVSRLIGGWIDRLGAVWVEGQITQLSRRPGAGVVFLTLRDPSHDVSLSVTCFRGVFDQVADVVGEGARVVMHAKPEWYGPRGSLSLRAVEIRPVGVGELLVRLERLKKQLAGEGLFALDRKRPLPFLPQMIGLVTGRASAAERDVRENARLRWPAVRFEVRNVPVQGASAVPRVIEAVRELDAHPEVDVIIVARGGGSVEDLLPFSDEQLVRTVAGCATPVVSAIGHEPDSPLLDLVADLRASTPTDAAKRVVPDVREELAKVRLVSDRALRVIRGLLDREERGLDAALSRPSMAAPHRMIDERAAEVADRLDRGRRSLRHALDRADADLAHTLARVVALSPAATLRRGYAVLQRADGAAVRDPAEVTAGEELRARVAAGDFAVRVAAGDGDAAGS
;
A
#
# COMPACT_ATOMS: atom_id res chain seq x y z
N MET A 1 -35.87 21.83 -65.18
CA MET A 1 -35.97 23.23 -65.62
C MET A 1 -36.66 24.01 -64.51
N ALA A 2 -36.00 25.02 -63.96
CA ALA A 2 -36.61 25.94 -63.02
C ALA A 2 -37.52 26.90 -63.79
N LEU A 3 -38.72 27.17 -63.28
CA LEU A 3 -39.64 28.13 -63.87
C LEU A 3 -39.21 29.54 -63.47
N SER A 4 -39.01 30.42 -64.45
CA SER A 4 -38.77 31.85 -64.22
C SER A 4 -40.11 32.56 -64.13
N THR A 5 -40.72 32.62 -62.95
CA THR A 5 -41.94 33.38 -62.69
C THR A 5 -41.63 34.81 -62.25
N SER A 6 -42.47 35.77 -62.66
CA SER A 6 -42.37 37.18 -62.25
C SER A 6 -43.72 37.65 -61.68
N ALA A 7 -43.74 38.78 -60.97
CA ALA A 7 -44.98 39.33 -60.42
C ALA A 7 -46.02 39.67 -61.51
N ASP A 8 -45.56 39.98 -62.73
CA ASP A 8 -46.41 40.32 -63.88
C ASP A 8 -46.91 39.08 -64.65
N THR A 9 -46.39 37.89 -64.34
CA THR A 9 -46.79 36.60 -64.92
C THR A 9 -46.90 35.50 -63.84
N PRO A 10 -47.86 35.61 -62.91
CA PRO A 10 -48.04 34.62 -61.85
C PRO A 10 -48.61 33.31 -62.41
N ILE A 11 -48.06 32.18 -61.94
CA ILE A 11 -48.59 30.85 -62.24
C ILE A 11 -49.69 30.52 -61.21
N PRO A 12 -50.85 29.96 -61.63
CA PRO A 12 -51.87 29.51 -60.71
C PRO A 12 -51.35 28.48 -59.72
N VAL A 13 -51.77 28.56 -58.46
CA VAL A 13 -51.35 27.63 -57.39
C VAL A 13 -51.63 26.16 -57.76
N GLY A 14 -52.70 25.90 -58.51
CA GLY A 14 -53.00 24.56 -59.03
C GLY A 14 -51.97 24.03 -60.03
N GLU A 15 -51.38 24.91 -60.84
CA GLU A 15 -50.33 24.52 -61.79
C GLU A 15 -48.99 24.25 -61.09
N VAL A 16 -48.66 25.01 -60.04
CA VAL A 16 -47.52 24.70 -59.16
C VAL A 16 -47.70 23.34 -58.47
N SER A 17 -48.90 23.04 -57.94
CA SER A 17 -49.21 21.74 -57.32
C SER A 17 -49.08 20.58 -58.31
N ARG A 18 -49.53 20.77 -59.57
CA ARG A 18 -49.37 19.79 -60.66
C ARG A 18 -47.90 19.53 -60.99
N LEU A 19 -47.08 20.59 -61.04
CA LEU A 19 -45.64 20.48 -61.31
C LEU A 19 -44.92 19.73 -60.19
N ILE A 20 -45.24 20.02 -58.93
CA ILE A 20 -44.68 19.32 -57.76
C ILE A 20 -45.01 17.83 -57.83
N GLY A 21 -46.27 17.47 -58.11
CA GLY A 21 -46.66 16.07 -58.32
C GLY A 21 -45.85 15.39 -59.44
N GLY A 22 -45.66 16.07 -60.57
CA GLY A 22 -44.86 15.55 -61.68
C GLY A 22 -43.36 15.39 -61.39
N TRP A 23 -42.81 16.13 -60.42
CA TRP A 23 -41.44 15.91 -59.94
C TRP A 23 -41.35 14.73 -58.96
N ILE A 24 -42.35 14.59 -58.09
CA ILE A 24 -42.45 13.49 -57.13
C ILE A 24 -42.67 12.15 -57.85
N ASP A 25 -43.47 12.13 -58.92
CA ASP A 25 -43.69 10.92 -59.72
C ASP A 25 -42.42 10.41 -60.41
N ARG A 26 -41.44 11.29 -60.71
CA ARG A 26 -40.16 10.89 -61.31
C ARG A 26 -39.27 10.10 -60.35
N LEU A 27 -39.54 10.16 -59.05
CA LEU A 27 -38.81 9.35 -58.07
C LEU A 27 -39.07 7.85 -58.28
N GLY A 28 -40.17 7.48 -58.94
CA GLY A 28 -40.53 6.08 -59.20
C GLY A 28 -40.87 5.32 -57.93
N ALA A 29 -40.86 3.98 -58.01
CA ALA A 29 -41.00 3.13 -56.84
C ALA A 29 -39.64 2.99 -56.13
N VAL A 30 -39.61 3.25 -54.82
CA VAL A 30 -38.40 3.25 -54.01
C VAL A 30 -38.55 2.31 -52.81
N TRP A 31 -37.43 1.72 -52.41
CA TRP A 31 -37.35 0.98 -51.15
C TRP A 31 -37.00 1.95 -50.02
N VAL A 32 -37.84 1.99 -48.99
CA VAL A 32 -37.65 2.84 -47.82
C VAL A 32 -37.58 1.98 -46.56
N GLU A 33 -36.59 2.23 -45.72
CA GLU A 33 -36.46 1.64 -44.39
C GLU A 33 -36.99 2.65 -43.36
N GLY A 34 -37.74 2.17 -42.37
CA GLY A 34 -38.07 3.00 -41.21
C GLY A 34 -38.85 2.25 -40.14
N GLN A 35 -39.11 2.96 -39.05
CA GLN A 35 -39.87 2.45 -37.92
C GLN A 35 -41.32 2.92 -38.01
N ILE A 36 -42.28 2.03 -37.82
CA ILE A 36 -43.70 2.38 -37.77
C ILE A 36 -43.97 3.07 -36.43
N THR A 37 -44.24 4.37 -36.43
CA THR A 37 -44.53 5.11 -35.19
C THR A 37 -46.01 5.14 -34.85
N GLN A 38 -46.86 5.08 -35.86
CA GLN A 38 -48.31 5.08 -35.70
C GLN A 38 -48.93 4.14 -36.73
N LEU A 39 -49.86 3.30 -36.29
CA LEU A 39 -50.61 2.36 -37.11
C LEU A 39 -52.11 2.60 -36.92
N SER A 40 -52.77 3.17 -37.94
CA SER A 40 -54.22 3.38 -37.92
C SER A 40 -54.92 2.39 -38.83
N ARG A 41 -55.46 1.33 -38.22
CA ARG A 41 -56.33 0.34 -38.86
C ARG A 41 -57.79 0.64 -38.52
N ARG A 42 -58.53 1.25 -39.46
CA ARG A 42 -59.96 1.54 -39.27
C ARG A 42 -60.81 0.32 -39.65
N PRO A 43 -61.77 -0.13 -38.81
CA PRO A 43 -62.69 -1.21 -39.17
C PRO A 43 -63.50 -0.82 -40.41
N GLY A 44 -63.45 -1.64 -41.47
CA GLY A 44 -64.19 -1.41 -42.73
C GLY A 44 -63.45 -0.61 -43.82
N ALA A 45 -62.29 -0.01 -43.53
CA ALA A 45 -61.47 0.66 -44.56
C ALA A 45 -60.60 -0.35 -45.33
N GLY A 46 -60.53 -0.22 -46.66
CA GLY A 46 -59.69 -1.06 -47.53
C GLY A 46 -58.20 -0.70 -47.52
N VAL A 47 -57.82 0.38 -46.84
CA VAL A 47 -56.45 0.89 -46.71
C VAL A 47 -56.08 1.08 -45.24
N VAL A 48 -54.80 0.86 -44.93
CA VAL A 48 -54.20 1.08 -43.62
C VAL A 48 -53.25 2.26 -43.71
N PHE A 49 -53.35 3.18 -42.76
CA PHE A 49 -52.47 4.34 -42.66
C PHE A 49 -51.39 4.07 -41.63
N LEU A 50 -50.14 4.31 -42.04
CA LEU A 50 -48.93 4.09 -41.28
C LEU A 50 -48.14 5.39 -41.27
N THR A 51 -47.44 5.67 -40.18
CA THR A 51 -46.41 6.72 -40.18
C THR A 51 -45.05 6.05 -40.04
N LEU A 52 -44.20 6.25 -41.05
CA LEU A 52 -42.86 5.72 -41.09
C LEU A 52 -41.88 6.83 -40.67
N ARG A 53 -41.08 6.57 -39.65
CA ARG A 53 -40.05 7.48 -39.16
C ARG A 53 -38.68 6.89 -39.39
N ASP A 54 -37.75 7.69 -39.90
CA ASP A 54 -36.33 7.32 -39.89
C ASP A 54 -35.79 7.49 -38.44
N PRO A 55 -35.21 6.46 -37.81
CA PRO A 55 -34.59 6.62 -36.51
C PRO A 55 -33.36 7.55 -36.53
N SER A 56 -32.70 7.67 -37.68
CA SER A 56 -31.43 8.40 -37.84
C SER A 56 -31.64 9.90 -38.10
N HIS A 57 -32.80 10.27 -38.65
CA HIS A 57 -33.17 11.64 -38.98
C HIS A 57 -34.57 11.91 -38.45
N ASP A 58 -34.86 13.07 -37.83
CA ASP A 58 -36.20 13.40 -37.30
C ASP A 58 -37.22 13.72 -38.42
N VAL A 59 -37.37 12.80 -39.36
CA VAL A 59 -38.21 12.88 -40.56
C VAL A 59 -39.24 11.77 -40.49
N SER A 60 -40.50 12.14 -40.62
CA SER A 60 -41.64 11.21 -40.64
C SER A 60 -42.42 11.38 -41.92
N LEU A 61 -42.75 10.27 -42.57
CA LEU A 61 -43.56 10.24 -43.79
C LEU A 61 -44.82 9.40 -43.57
N SER A 62 -45.94 9.90 -44.09
CA SER A 62 -47.17 9.13 -44.10
C SER A 62 -47.12 8.06 -45.19
N VAL A 63 -47.47 6.83 -44.84
CA VAL A 63 -47.51 5.68 -45.74
C VAL A 63 -48.92 5.11 -45.75
N THR A 64 -49.47 4.85 -46.93
CA THR A 64 -50.75 4.17 -47.11
C THR A 64 -50.50 2.82 -47.76
N CYS A 65 -51.05 1.75 -47.21
CA CYS A 65 -50.97 0.42 -47.80
C CYS A 65 -52.35 -0.20 -47.97
N PHE A 66 -52.51 -1.05 -48.99
CA PHE A 66 -53.74 -1.83 -49.12
C PHE A 66 -53.80 -2.89 -48.03
N ARG A 67 -55.00 -3.15 -47.52
CA ARG A 67 -55.22 -4.10 -46.43
C ARG A 67 -54.64 -5.50 -46.73
N GLY A 68 -54.76 -5.99 -47.95
CA GLY A 68 -54.21 -7.29 -48.35
C GLY A 68 -52.68 -7.39 -48.31
N VAL A 69 -51.96 -6.26 -48.43
CA VAL A 69 -50.48 -6.22 -48.31
C VAL A 69 -50.08 -6.20 -46.83
N PHE A 70 -50.83 -5.46 -45.99
CA PHE A 70 -50.55 -5.39 -44.56
C PHE A 70 -50.94 -6.68 -43.83
N ASP A 71 -52.07 -7.30 -44.18
CA ASP A 71 -52.56 -8.52 -43.52
C ASP A 71 -51.57 -9.71 -43.69
N GLN A 72 -50.70 -9.71 -44.71
CA GLN A 72 -49.63 -10.71 -44.88
C GLN A 72 -48.50 -10.60 -43.84
N VAL A 73 -48.30 -9.41 -43.27
CA VAL A 73 -47.24 -9.11 -42.30
C VAL A 73 -47.80 -8.70 -40.94
N ALA A 74 -49.12 -8.67 -40.79
CA ALA A 74 -49.81 -8.18 -39.59
C ALA A 74 -49.50 -8.98 -38.33
N ASP A 75 -49.13 -10.25 -38.46
CA ASP A 75 -48.77 -11.12 -37.33
C ASP A 75 -47.38 -10.78 -36.74
N VAL A 76 -46.52 -10.10 -37.52
CA VAL A 76 -45.12 -9.81 -37.14
C VAL A 76 -44.84 -8.31 -37.02
N VAL A 77 -45.65 -7.47 -37.66
CA VAL A 77 -45.42 -6.02 -37.78
C VAL A 77 -46.45 -5.23 -36.97
N GLY A 78 -46.00 -4.64 -35.86
CA GLY A 78 -46.79 -3.75 -34.99
C GLY A 78 -46.24 -2.31 -34.92
N GLU A 79 -46.86 -1.48 -34.08
CA GLU A 79 -46.28 -0.16 -33.74
C GLU A 79 -44.91 -0.36 -33.08
N GLY A 80 -43.91 0.40 -33.53
CA GLY A 80 -42.52 0.26 -33.13
C GLY A 80 -41.70 -0.72 -33.99
N ALA A 81 -42.33 -1.51 -34.88
CA ALA A 81 -41.60 -2.44 -35.74
C ALA A 81 -40.82 -1.69 -36.83
N ARG A 82 -39.61 -2.19 -37.13
CA ARG A 82 -38.79 -1.71 -38.24
C ARG A 82 -39.08 -2.53 -39.49
N VAL A 83 -39.41 -1.85 -40.58
CA VAL A 83 -39.83 -2.49 -41.84
C VAL A 83 -39.10 -1.88 -43.02
N VAL A 84 -38.90 -2.69 -44.06
CA VAL A 84 -38.52 -2.21 -45.39
C VAL A 84 -39.78 -2.24 -46.25
N MET A 85 -40.12 -1.11 -46.85
CA MET A 85 -41.29 -0.98 -47.70
C MET A 85 -40.89 -0.62 -49.12
N HIS A 86 -41.42 -1.35 -50.10
CA HIS A 86 -41.39 -0.90 -51.48
C HIS A 86 -42.58 0.03 -51.70
N ALA A 87 -42.33 1.33 -51.85
CA ALA A 87 -43.38 2.32 -51.89
C ALA A 87 -43.21 3.32 -53.05
N LYS A 88 -44.34 3.73 -53.63
CA LYS A 88 -44.39 4.78 -54.64
C LYS A 88 -44.82 6.11 -54.00
N PRO A 89 -44.06 7.20 -54.12
CA PRO A 89 -44.49 8.51 -53.66
C PRO A 89 -45.73 9.00 -54.41
N GLU A 90 -46.69 9.54 -53.68
CA GLU A 90 -47.93 10.12 -54.19
C GLU A 90 -48.16 11.50 -53.60
N TRP A 91 -48.44 12.46 -54.48
CA TRP A 91 -48.75 13.84 -54.12
C TRP A 91 -50.26 14.08 -54.12
N TYR A 92 -50.82 14.46 -52.96
CA TYR A 92 -52.22 14.80 -52.86
C TYR A 92 -52.44 16.30 -53.11
N GLY A 93 -52.72 16.65 -54.38
CA GLY A 93 -52.83 18.02 -54.86
C GLY A 93 -53.73 18.98 -54.05
N PRO A 94 -54.90 18.57 -53.53
CA PRO A 94 -55.79 19.46 -52.77
C PRO A 94 -55.30 19.89 -51.38
N ARG A 95 -54.49 19.07 -50.68
CA ARG A 95 -53.92 19.42 -49.36
C ARG A 95 -52.41 19.65 -49.39
N GLY A 96 -51.75 19.44 -50.53
CA GLY A 96 -50.30 19.56 -50.66
C GLY A 96 -49.54 18.59 -49.75
N SER A 97 -50.09 17.40 -49.50
CA SER A 97 -49.45 16.40 -48.64
C SER A 97 -48.76 15.32 -49.46
N LEU A 98 -47.53 14.98 -49.08
CA LEU A 98 -46.78 13.84 -49.60
C LEU A 98 -47.13 12.58 -48.80
N SER A 99 -47.52 11.53 -49.49
CA SER A 99 -47.73 10.20 -48.92
C SER A 99 -47.03 9.14 -49.75
N LEU A 100 -46.55 8.07 -49.13
CA LEU A 100 -45.98 6.92 -49.84
C LEU A 100 -47.05 5.83 -49.93
N ARG A 101 -47.26 5.25 -51.11
CA ARG A 101 -48.12 4.07 -51.28
C ARG A 101 -47.27 2.81 -51.25
N ALA A 102 -47.35 2.03 -50.19
CA ALA A 102 -46.60 0.77 -50.07
C ALA A 102 -47.27 -0.36 -50.88
N VAL A 103 -46.47 -1.00 -51.72
CA VAL A 103 -46.83 -2.16 -52.56
C VAL A 103 -46.38 -3.47 -51.90
N GLU A 104 -45.25 -3.43 -51.20
CA GLU A 104 -44.68 -4.59 -50.50
C GLU A 104 -44.11 -4.13 -49.15
N ILE A 105 -44.33 -4.92 -48.10
CA ILE A 105 -43.81 -4.67 -46.76
C ILE A 105 -43.03 -5.92 -46.35
N ARG A 106 -41.76 -5.75 -45.99
CA ARG A 106 -40.93 -6.83 -45.45
C ARG A 106 -40.55 -6.49 -44.01
N PRO A 107 -40.84 -7.36 -43.03
CA PRO A 107 -40.30 -7.18 -41.69
C PRO A 107 -38.78 -7.33 -41.78
N VAL A 108 -38.04 -6.39 -41.17
CA VAL A 108 -36.59 -6.57 -41.00
C VAL A 108 -36.41 -7.66 -39.97
N GLY A 109 -36.08 -8.87 -40.40
CA GLY A 109 -35.79 -9.98 -39.50
C GLY A 109 -34.53 -9.68 -38.68
N VAL A 110 -34.51 -10.10 -37.41
CA VAL A 110 -33.37 -9.95 -36.49
C VAL A 110 -32.02 -10.38 -37.14
N GLY A 111 -32.05 -11.38 -38.02
CA GLY A 111 -30.86 -11.86 -38.73
C GLY A 111 -30.19 -10.83 -39.67
N GLU A 112 -30.96 -10.02 -40.40
CA GLU A 112 -30.37 -9.00 -41.30
C GLU A 112 -29.72 -7.87 -40.50
N LEU A 113 -30.35 -7.50 -39.38
CA LEU A 113 -29.80 -6.53 -38.43
C LEU A 113 -28.48 -7.02 -37.81
N LEU A 114 -28.42 -8.29 -37.39
CA LEU A 114 -27.19 -8.90 -36.89
C LEU A 114 -26.10 -8.94 -37.96
N VAL A 115 -26.43 -9.25 -39.22
CA VAL A 115 -25.47 -9.19 -40.34
C VAL A 115 -24.95 -7.77 -40.56
N ARG A 116 -25.81 -6.75 -40.45
CA ARG A 116 -25.41 -5.34 -40.55
C ARG A 116 -24.50 -4.92 -39.41
N LEU A 117 -24.82 -5.32 -38.17
CA LEU A 117 -23.98 -5.08 -36.99
C LEU A 117 -22.62 -5.75 -37.09
N GLU A 118 -22.57 -7.00 -37.56
CA GLU A 118 -21.31 -7.72 -37.74
C GLU A 118 -20.45 -7.11 -38.85
N ARG A 119 -21.07 -6.60 -39.93
CA ARG A 119 -20.35 -5.82 -40.96
C ARG A 119 -19.78 -4.52 -40.40
N LEU A 120 -20.59 -3.77 -39.64
CA LEU A 120 -20.15 -2.53 -38.99
C LEU A 120 -19.01 -2.81 -37.99
N LYS A 121 -19.12 -3.86 -37.18
CA LYS A 121 -18.06 -4.32 -36.28
C LYS A 121 -16.76 -4.57 -37.04
N LYS A 122 -16.80 -5.31 -38.15
CA LYS A 122 -15.60 -5.58 -38.96
C LYS A 122 -15.01 -4.30 -39.55
N GLN A 123 -15.84 -3.37 -40.02
CA GLN A 123 -15.39 -2.09 -40.54
C GLN A 123 -14.67 -1.26 -39.46
N LEU A 124 -15.32 -1.05 -38.30
CA LEU A 124 -14.74 -0.27 -37.20
C LEU A 124 -13.50 -0.94 -36.59
N ALA A 125 -13.46 -2.28 -36.58
CA ALA A 125 -12.27 -3.04 -36.20
C ALA A 125 -11.12 -2.82 -37.20
N GLY A 126 -11.41 -2.81 -38.50
CA GLY A 126 -10.43 -2.53 -39.56
C GLY A 126 -9.86 -1.10 -39.49
N GLU A 127 -10.67 -0.15 -39.03
CA GLU A 127 -10.23 1.23 -38.72
C GLU A 127 -9.42 1.33 -37.40
N GLY A 128 -9.36 0.25 -36.61
CA GLY A 128 -8.59 0.19 -35.37
C GLY A 128 -9.29 0.82 -34.15
N LEU A 129 -10.60 1.11 -34.21
CA LEU A 129 -11.32 1.75 -33.10
C LEU A 129 -11.38 0.88 -31.83
N PHE A 130 -11.26 -0.44 -31.97
CA PHE A 130 -11.27 -1.39 -30.84
C PHE A 130 -9.87 -1.76 -30.35
N ALA A 131 -8.81 -1.10 -30.85
CA ALA A 131 -7.43 -1.42 -30.48
C ALA A 131 -7.19 -1.19 -28.98
N LEU A 132 -6.54 -2.15 -28.31
CA LEU A 132 -6.24 -2.07 -26.88
C LEU A 132 -5.36 -0.86 -26.53
N ASP A 133 -4.45 -0.47 -27.42
CA ASP A 133 -3.54 0.66 -27.21
C ASP A 133 -4.24 2.02 -27.19
N ARG A 134 -5.50 2.10 -27.67
CA ARG A 134 -6.32 3.32 -27.58
C ARG A 134 -7.04 3.43 -26.23
N LYS A 135 -7.16 2.32 -25.50
CA LYS A 135 -7.92 2.29 -24.24
C LYS A 135 -7.12 2.98 -23.15
N ARG A 136 -7.77 3.92 -22.48
CA ARG A 136 -7.19 4.73 -21.41
C ARG A 136 -7.31 3.97 -20.08
N PRO A 137 -6.25 3.96 -19.24
CA PRO A 137 -6.35 3.39 -17.91
C PRO A 137 -7.30 4.23 -17.06
N LEU A 138 -8.10 3.56 -16.22
CA LEU A 138 -8.97 4.22 -15.27
C LEU A 138 -8.16 4.91 -14.17
N PRO A 139 -8.57 6.10 -13.70
CA PRO A 139 -7.97 6.73 -12.53
C PRO A 139 -8.16 5.81 -11.31
N PHE A 140 -7.12 5.68 -10.49
CA PHE A 140 -7.18 4.85 -9.28
C PHE A 140 -8.28 5.30 -8.31
N LEU A 141 -8.45 6.63 -8.16
CA LEU A 141 -9.46 7.22 -7.28
C LEU A 141 -10.15 8.40 -7.98
N PRO A 142 -11.25 8.16 -8.72
CA PRO A 142 -12.02 9.24 -9.33
C PRO A 142 -12.70 10.09 -8.25
N GLN A 143 -12.55 11.41 -8.35
CA GLN A 143 -13.21 12.39 -7.50
C GLN A 143 -14.64 12.66 -8.00
N MET A 144 -14.81 12.78 -9.32
CA MET A 144 -16.10 13.00 -9.95
C MET A 144 -16.35 11.99 -11.07
N ILE A 145 -17.50 11.33 -10.99
CA ILE A 145 -17.96 10.36 -11.98
C ILE A 145 -19.10 10.97 -12.79
N GLY A 146 -18.94 11.05 -14.09
CA GLY A 146 -20.02 11.36 -15.02
C GLY A 146 -20.90 10.12 -15.20
N LEU A 147 -22.22 10.25 -15.05
CA LEU A 147 -23.14 9.12 -15.21
C LEU A 147 -24.23 9.45 -16.24
N VAL A 148 -24.23 8.72 -17.35
CA VAL A 148 -25.27 8.78 -18.38
C VAL A 148 -26.23 7.61 -18.17
N THR A 149 -27.48 7.88 -17.83
CA THR A 149 -28.47 6.84 -17.54
C THR A 149 -29.91 7.35 -17.67
N GLY A 150 -30.88 6.44 -17.72
CA GLY A 150 -32.29 6.78 -17.74
C GLY A 150 -32.73 7.48 -16.44
N ARG A 151 -33.65 8.45 -16.56
CA ARG A 151 -34.22 9.17 -15.41
C ARG A 151 -34.87 8.20 -14.42
N ALA A 152 -34.50 8.30 -13.14
CA ALA A 152 -35.03 7.47 -12.05
C ALA A 152 -34.87 5.95 -12.29
N SER A 153 -33.85 5.54 -13.05
CA SER A 153 -33.59 4.13 -13.35
C SER A 153 -33.05 3.37 -12.13
N ALA A 154 -33.26 2.05 -12.12
CA ALA A 154 -32.59 1.17 -11.15
C ALA A 154 -31.06 1.25 -11.30
N ALA A 155 -30.57 1.32 -12.55
CA ALA A 155 -29.15 1.47 -12.85
C ALA A 155 -28.52 2.72 -12.22
N GLU A 156 -29.22 3.86 -12.21
CA GLU A 156 -28.72 5.07 -11.54
C GLU A 156 -28.52 4.85 -10.04
N ARG A 157 -29.53 4.28 -9.38
CA ARG A 157 -29.50 4.01 -7.93
C ARG A 157 -28.40 3.00 -7.61
N ASP A 158 -28.32 1.92 -8.36
CA ASP A 158 -27.32 0.86 -8.17
C ASP A 158 -25.90 1.41 -8.25
N VAL A 159 -25.57 2.20 -9.28
CA VAL A 159 -24.23 2.79 -9.45
C VAL A 159 -23.91 3.73 -8.29
N ARG A 160 -24.84 4.64 -7.96
CA ARG A 160 -24.61 5.68 -6.94
C ARG A 160 -24.51 5.10 -5.54
N GLU A 161 -25.37 4.15 -5.18
CA GLU A 161 -25.36 3.52 -3.85
C GLU A 161 -24.11 2.66 -3.66
N ASN A 162 -23.77 1.81 -4.63
CA ASN A 162 -22.56 0.98 -4.53
C ASN A 162 -21.29 1.83 -4.50
N ALA A 163 -21.20 2.90 -5.29
CA ALA A 163 -20.06 3.80 -5.25
C ALA A 163 -19.94 4.52 -3.90
N ARG A 164 -21.04 5.03 -3.34
CA ARG A 164 -21.05 5.71 -2.03
C ARG A 164 -20.73 4.77 -0.86
N LEU A 165 -21.19 3.52 -0.94
CA LEU A 165 -20.87 2.50 0.08
C LEU A 165 -19.37 2.20 0.12
N ARG A 166 -18.71 2.20 -1.05
CA ARG A 166 -17.27 1.94 -1.16
C ARG A 166 -16.42 3.17 -0.90
N TRP A 167 -16.86 4.34 -1.35
CA TRP A 167 -16.16 5.61 -1.15
C TRP A 167 -17.16 6.77 -0.97
N PRO A 168 -17.49 7.15 0.28
CA PRO A 168 -18.53 8.15 0.55
C PRO A 168 -18.27 9.55 -0.04
N ALA A 169 -17.01 9.90 -0.30
CA ALA A 169 -16.62 11.21 -0.82
C ALA A 169 -16.73 11.34 -2.35
N VAL A 170 -17.12 10.28 -3.06
CA VAL A 170 -17.24 10.30 -4.52
C VAL A 170 -18.40 11.20 -4.97
N ARG A 171 -18.13 12.09 -5.93
CA ARG A 171 -19.12 13.01 -6.50
C ARG A 171 -19.63 12.45 -7.83
N PHE A 172 -20.86 12.81 -8.17
CA PHE A 172 -21.52 12.37 -9.40
C PHE A 172 -22.08 13.55 -10.16
N GLU A 173 -21.81 13.60 -11.46
CA GLU A 173 -22.46 14.49 -12.41
C GLU A 173 -23.35 13.66 -13.32
N VAL A 174 -24.67 13.73 -13.10
CA VAL A 174 -25.63 12.83 -13.77
C VAL A 174 -26.28 13.54 -14.96
N ARG A 175 -26.30 12.88 -16.11
CA ARG A 175 -27.07 13.29 -17.29
C ARG A 175 -28.16 12.27 -17.54
N ASN A 176 -29.39 12.64 -17.20
CA ASN A 176 -30.55 11.78 -17.40
C ASN A 176 -31.07 11.90 -18.83
N VAL A 177 -30.85 10.86 -19.64
CA VAL A 177 -31.25 10.80 -21.06
C VAL A 177 -32.07 9.55 -21.35
N PRO A 178 -32.93 9.54 -22.38
CA PRO A 178 -33.56 8.31 -22.82
C PRO A 178 -32.48 7.31 -23.27
N VAL A 179 -32.47 6.13 -22.64
CA VAL A 179 -31.51 5.03 -22.93
C VAL A 179 -32.10 3.95 -23.85
N GLN A 180 -33.33 4.15 -24.32
CA GLN A 180 -34.04 3.25 -25.23
C GLN A 180 -34.90 4.05 -26.22
N GLY A 181 -35.23 3.45 -27.35
CA GLY A 181 -36.01 4.07 -28.42
C GLY A 181 -35.20 4.98 -29.35
N ALA A 182 -35.87 5.52 -30.37
CA ALA A 182 -35.23 6.25 -31.47
C ALA A 182 -34.49 7.54 -31.04
N SER A 183 -34.94 8.21 -29.98
CA SER A 183 -34.29 9.42 -29.48
C SER A 183 -33.06 9.17 -28.61
N ALA A 184 -32.71 7.91 -28.34
CA ALA A 184 -31.64 7.58 -27.40
C ALA A 184 -30.25 7.98 -27.91
N VAL A 185 -29.92 7.62 -29.15
CA VAL A 185 -28.59 7.88 -29.75
C VAL A 185 -28.19 9.36 -29.68
N PRO A 186 -28.97 10.32 -30.24
CA PRO A 186 -28.54 11.73 -30.25
C PRO A 186 -28.40 12.31 -28.84
N ARG A 187 -29.27 11.91 -27.89
CA ARG A 187 -29.25 12.39 -26.51
C ARG A 187 -28.09 11.82 -25.71
N VAL A 188 -27.76 10.55 -25.89
CA VAL A 188 -26.59 9.93 -25.25
C VAL A 188 -25.30 10.56 -25.79
N ILE A 189 -25.22 10.82 -27.10
CA ILE A 189 -24.07 11.54 -27.71
C ILE A 189 -23.89 12.93 -27.10
N GLU A 190 -24.98 13.70 -26.98
CA GLU A 190 -24.98 15.03 -26.36
C GLU A 190 -24.47 14.95 -24.91
N ALA A 191 -25.03 14.04 -24.10
CA ALA A 191 -24.64 13.85 -22.71
C ALA A 191 -23.17 13.42 -22.54
N VAL A 192 -22.68 12.51 -23.38
CA VAL A 192 -21.28 12.07 -23.32
C VAL A 192 -20.34 13.24 -23.67
N ARG A 193 -20.66 14.04 -24.68
CA ARG A 193 -19.84 15.22 -25.06
C ARG A 193 -19.83 16.29 -23.98
N GLU A 194 -20.98 16.54 -23.35
CA GLU A 194 -21.05 17.49 -22.22
C GLU A 194 -20.18 17.05 -21.05
N LEU A 195 -20.20 15.76 -20.72
CA LEU A 195 -19.39 15.21 -19.63
C LEU A 195 -17.89 15.14 -19.98
N ASP A 196 -17.55 14.83 -21.23
CA ASP A 196 -16.16 14.83 -21.72
C ASP A 196 -15.55 16.24 -21.74
N ALA A 197 -16.37 17.26 -22.03
CA ALA A 197 -15.96 18.66 -21.96
C ALA A 197 -15.83 19.20 -20.52
N HIS A 198 -16.32 18.47 -19.51
CA HIS A 198 -16.30 18.92 -18.12
C HIS A 198 -14.97 18.56 -17.43
N PRO A 199 -14.12 19.53 -17.07
CA PRO A 199 -12.74 19.26 -16.63
C PRO A 199 -12.64 18.55 -15.27
N GLU A 200 -13.68 18.62 -14.43
CA GLU A 200 -13.69 17.91 -13.15
C GLU A 200 -14.06 16.42 -13.29
N VAL A 201 -14.62 15.97 -14.42
CA VAL A 201 -15.07 14.58 -14.58
C VAL A 201 -13.88 13.69 -14.92
N ASP A 202 -13.57 12.75 -14.02
CA ASP A 202 -12.42 11.86 -14.17
C ASP A 202 -12.73 10.59 -14.98
N VAL A 203 -14.01 10.18 -15.01
CA VAL A 203 -14.48 8.96 -15.67
C VAL A 203 -15.97 9.09 -15.99
N ILE A 204 -16.39 8.59 -17.15
CA ILE A 204 -17.79 8.59 -17.61
C ILE A 204 -18.31 7.16 -17.60
N ILE A 205 -19.44 6.92 -16.94
CA ILE A 205 -20.16 5.64 -16.95
C ILE A 205 -21.41 5.80 -17.80
N VAL A 206 -21.53 5.00 -18.86
CA VAL A 206 -22.77 4.86 -19.61
C VAL A 206 -23.47 3.61 -19.10
N ALA A 207 -24.56 3.80 -18.37
CA ALA A 207 -25.28 2.72 -17.71
C ALA A 207 -26.69 2.57 -18.27
N ARG A 208 -27.09 1.33 -18.47
CA ARG A 208 -28.47 0.96 -18.81
C ARG A 208 -28.98 -0.05 -17.80
N GLY A 209 -30.25 0.07 -17.43
CA GLY A 209 -30.95 -0.98 -16.68
C GLY A 209 -31.31 -2.17 -17.57
N GLY A 210 -31.98 -3.17 -16.99
CA GLY A 210 -32.49 -4.30 -17.76
C GLY A 210 -33.49 -3.92 -18.86
N GLY A 211 -33.69 -4.84 -19.80
CA GLY A 211 -34.73 -4.79 -20.82
C GLY A 211 -34.38 -5.70 -22.00
N SER A 212 -35.07 -5.52 -23.13
CA SER A 212 -34.93 -6.42 -24.28
C SER A 212 -33.61 -6.21 -25.04
N VAL A 213 -33.25 -7.17 -25.89
CA VAL A 213 -32.11 -7.07 -26.82
C VAL A 213 -32.30 -5.91 -27.81
N GLU A 214 -33.54 -5.62 -28.21
CA GLU A 214 -33.86 -4.53 -29.15
C GLU A 214 -33.51 -3.15 -28.57
N ASP A 215 -33.67 -3.00 -27.27
CA ASP A 215 -33.30 -1.77 -26.56
C ASP A 215 -31.77 -1.56 -26.46
N LEU A 216 -30.94 -2.55 -26.83
CA LEU A 216 -29.48 -2.41 -26.89
C LEU A 216 -28.99 -1.83 -28.22
N LEU A 217 -29.83 -1.86 -29.25
CA LEU A 217 -29.48 -1.41 -30.60
C LEU A 217 -28.98 0.05 -30.66
N PRO A 218 -29.53 1.02 -29.90
CA PRO A 218 -28.99 2.37 -29.86
C PRO A 218 -27.51 2.44 -29.47
N PHE A 219 -27.02 1.50 -28.66
CA PHE A 219 -25.64 1.45 -28.21
C PHE A 219 -24.69 0.80 -29.22
N SER A 220 -25.21 0.33 -30.36
CA SER A 220 -24.40 -0.14 -31.49
C SER A 220 -24.42 0.81 -32.68
N ASP A 221 -24.92 2.04 -32.48
CA ASP A 221 -24.91 3.07 -33.51
C ASP A 221 -23.48 3.59 -33.77
N GLU A 222 -23.13 3.76 -35.04
CA GLU A 222 -21.79 4.17 -35.46
C GLU A 222 -21.41 5.55 -34.91
N GLN A 223 -22.33 6.52 -34.87
CA GLN A 223 -22.04 7.88 -34.40
C GLN A 223 -21.73 7.89 -32.91
N LEU A 224 -22.44 7.09 -32.12
CA LEU A 224 -22.20 6.96 -30.69
C LEU A 224 -20.85 6.28 -30.42
N VAL A 225 -20.57 5.18 -31.12
CA VAL A 225 -19.31 4.44 -31.00
C VAL A 225 -18.10 5.33 -31.34
N ARG A 226 -18.19 6.12 -32.43
CA ARG A 226 -17.15 7.08 -32.81
C ARG A 226 -17.01 8.22 -31.80
N THR A 227 -18.11 8.69 -31.21
CA THR A 227 -18.07 9.72 -30.17
C THR A 227 -17.32 9.23 -28.94
N VAL A 228 -17.62 8.01 -28.46
CA VAL A 228 -16.89 7.42 -27.31
C VAL A 228 -15.41 7.17 -27.64
N ALA A 229 -15.10 6.70 -28.86
CA ALA A 229 -13.71 6.49 -29.28
C ALA A 229 -12.87 7.77 -29.36
N GLY A 230 -13.53 8.93 -29.42
CA GLY A 230 -12.91 10.26 -29.45
C GLY A 230 -12.84 10.97 -28.10
N CYS A 231 -13.40 10.41 -27.03
CA CYS A 231 -13.42 11.04 -25.72
C CYS A 231 -12.00 11.18 -25.12
N ALA A 232 -11.78 12.28 -24.41
CA ALA A 232 -10.59 12.52 -23.61
C ALA A 232 -10.68 11.84 -22.23
N THR A 233 -11.87 11.79 -21.67
CA THR A 233 -12.16 11.17 -20.39
C THR A 233 -12.43 9.67 -20.58
N PRO A 234 -11.88 8.77 -19.74
CA PRO A 234 -12.11 7.34 -19.86
C PRO A 234 -13.59 6.98 -19.69
N VAL A 235 -14.09 6.09 -20.55
CA VAL A 235 -15.49 5.70 -20.61
C VAL A 235 -15.67 4.23 -20.21
N VAL A 236 -16.63 3.99 -19.33
CA VAL A 236 -17.04 2.67 -18.85
C VAL A 236 -18.44 2.35 -19.37
N SER A 237 -18.56 1.23 -20.08
CA SER A 237 -19.86 0.71 -20.51
C SER A 237 -20.44 -0.22 -19.46
N ALA A 238 -21.70 -0.01 -19.08
CA ALA A 238 -22.43 -0.81 -18.10
C ALA A 238 -23.86 -1.11 -18.60
N ILE A 239 -23.94 -1.66 -19.82
CA ILE A 239 -25.20 -1.72 -20.59
C ILE A 239 -25.78 -3.14 -20.70
N GLY A 240 -24.96 -4.19 -20.82
CA GLY A 240 -25.42 -5.53 -21.18
C GLY A 240 -24.74 -6.69 -20.45
N HIS A 241 -25.43 -7.83 -20.41
CA HIS A 241 -24.91 -9.12 -19.92
C HIS A 241 -24.40 -9.98 -21.10
N GLU A 242 -23.79 -11.13 -20.81
CA GLU A 242 -22.82 -11.78 -21.69
C GLU A 242 -23.26 -12.56 -22.96
N PRO A 243 -24.52 -12.55 -23.43
CA PRO A 243 -24.80 -12.79 -24.84
C PRO A 243 -25.02 -11.51 -25.66
N ASP A 244 -25.31 -10.36 -25.03
CA ASP A 244 -25.78 -9.15 -25.71
C ASP A 244 -24.79 -7.98 -25.55
N SER A 245 -23.63 -8.09 -26.21
CA SER A 245 -22.57 -7.06 -26.14
C SER A 245 -22.74 -6.03 -27.26
N PRO A 246 -23.21 -4.79 -26.97
CA PRO A 246 -23.29 -3.74 -27.97
C PRO A 246 -21.89 -3.31 -28.43
N LEU A 247 -21.80 -2.68 -29.61
CA LEU A 247 -20.50 -2.21 -30.12
C LEU A 247 -19.81 -1.19 -29.19
N LEU A 248 -20.58 -0.46 -28.37
CA LEU A 248 -20.05 0.43 -27.34
C LEU A 248 -19.11 -0.29 -26.36
N ASP A 249 -19.41 -1.54 -25.97
CA ASP A 249 -18.60 -2.32 -25.03
C ASP A 249 -17.18 -2.57 -25.56
N LEU A 250 -17.04 -2.62 -26.88
CA LEU A 250 -15.76 -2.88 -27.55
C LEU A 250 -14.88 -1.63 -27.58
N VAL A 251 -15.47 -0.45 -27.73
CA VAL A 251 -14.76 0.84 -27.73
C VAL A 251 -14.49 1.35 -26.34
N ALA A 252 -15.40 1.13 -25.39
CA ALA A 252 -15.22 1.58 -24.02
C ALA A 252 -13.88 1.09 -23.43
N ASP A 253 -13.26 1.95 -22.63
CA ASP A 253 -11.98 1.66 -21.98
C ASP A 253 -12.13 0.50 -21.00
N LEU A 254 -13.30 0.43 -20.36
CA LEU A 254 -13.70 -0.68 -19.50
C LEU A 254 -15.13 -1.12 -19.79
N ARG A 255 -15.31 -2.43 -20.01
CA ARG A 255 -16.64 -3.05 -20.02
C ARG A 255 -16.98 -3.57 -18.63
N ALA A 256 -18.10 -3.15 -18.06
CA ALA A 256 -18.69 -3.68 -16.85
C ALA A 256 -19.93 -4.52 -17.18
N SER A 257 -20.10 -5.65 -16.49
CA SER A 257 -21.19 -6.61 -16.73
C SER A 257 -22.56 -6.12 -16.28
N THR A 258 -22.58 -5.21 -15.30
CA THR A 258 -23.79 -4.62 -14.71
C THR A 258 -23.50 -3.20 -14.22
N PRO A 259 -24.54 -2.36 -14.00
CA PRO A 259 -24.37 -1.06 -13.34
C PRO A 259 -23.65 -1.16 -11.98
N THR A 260 -23.98 -2.19 -11.19
CA THR A 260 -23.31 -2.47 -9.92
C THR A 260 -21.83 -2.83 -10.08
N ASP A 261 -21.49 -3.65 -11.09
CA ASP A 261 -20.10 -3.99 -11.42
C ASP A 261 -19.31 -2.76 -11.88
N ALA A 262 -19.95 -1.84 -12.60
CA ALA A 262 -19.30 -0.59 -13.01
C ALA A 262 -18.85 0.24 -11.80
N ALA A 263 -19.72 0.42 -10.80
CA ALA A 263 -19.35 1.08 -9.55
C ALA A 263 -18.20 0.35 -8.82
N LYS A 264 -18.21 -1.00 -8.84
CA LYS A 264 -17.14 -1.80 -8.21
C LYS A 264 -15.79 -1.72 -8.95
N ARG A 265 -15.79 -1.52 -10.25
CA ARG A 265 -14.52 -1.45 -11.00
C ARG A 265 -13.96 -0.05 -11.09
N VAL A 266 -14.82 0.96 -10.99
CA VAL A 266 -14.45 2.38 -11.05
C VAL A 266 -14.03 2.93 -9.67
N VAL A 267 -14.71 2.55 -8.59
CA VAL A 267 -14.48 3.13 -7.26
C VAL A 267 -13.86 2.10 -6.33
N PRO A 268 -12.64 2.28 -5.81
CA PRO A 268 -12.01 1.33 -4.87
C PRO A 268 -12.75 1.28 -3.52
N ASP A 269 -12.53 0.21 -2.76
CA ASP A 269 -13.11 0.08 -1.41
C ASP A 269 -12.24 0.78 -0.37
N VAL A 270 -12.78 1.82 0.27
CA VAL A 270 -12.07 2.58 1.31
C VAL A 270 -11.60 1.70 2.47
N ARG A 271 -12.35 0.64 2.82
CA ARG A 271 -11.98 -0.24 3.93
C ARG A 271 -10.79 -1.10 3.58
N GLU A 272 -10.73 -1.58 2.35
CA GLU A 272 -9.61 -2.37 1.84
C GLU A 272 -8.34 -1.52 1.77
N GLU A 273 -8.44 -0.30 1.24
CA GLU A 273 -7.29 0.61 1.14
C GLU A 273 -6.79 1.05 2.53
N LEU A 274 -7.69 1.37 3.46
CA LEU A 274 -7.31 1.65 4.85
C LEU A 274 -6.66 0.45 5.54
N ALA A 275 -7.10 -0.77 5.24
CA ALA A 275 -6.48 -1.98 5.78
C ALA A 275 -5.05 -2.17 5.24
N LYS A 276 -4.81 -1.90 3.95
CA LYS A 276 -3.47 -1.91 3.35
C LYS A 276 -2.54 -0.88 4.02
N VAL A 277 -3.03 0.34 4.23
CA VAL A 277 -2.26 1.41 4.91
C VAL A 277 -1.91 1.00 6.34
N ARG A 278 -2.86 0.44 7.10
CA ARG A 278 -2.63 -0.05 8.46
C ARG A 278 -1.59 -1.17 8.48
N LEU A 279 -1.68 -2.14 7.57
CA LEU A 279 -0.72 -3.24 7.49
C LEU A 279 0.71 -2.74 7.27
N VAL A 280 0.90 -1.78 6.35
CA VAL A 280 2.21 -1.19 6.06
C VAL A 280 2.71 -0.39 7.27
N SER A 281 1.82 0.38 7.92
CA SER A 281 2.16 1.16 9.12
C SER A 281 2.59 0.28 10.29
N ASP A 282 1.86 -0.80 10.55
CA ASP A 282 2.18 -1.76 11.63
C ASP A 282 3.49 -2.48 11.35
N ARG A 283 3.76 -2.84 10.08
CA ARG A 283 5.03 -3.43 9.68
C ARG A 283 6.18 -2.46 9.89
N ALA A 284 6.02 -1.19 9.51
CA ALA A 284 7.05 -0.16 9.70
C ALA A 284 7.36 0.04 11.19
N LEU A 285 6.33 0.16 12.04
CA LEU A 285 6.49 0.30 13.48
C LEU A 285 7.21 -0.91 14.11
N ARG A 286 6.90 -2.12 13.64
CA ARG A 286 7.57 -3.34 14.12
C ARG A 286 9.05 -3.36 13.79
N VAL A 287 9.43 -2.90 12.60
CA VAL A 287 10.84 -2.79 12.18
C VAL A 287 11.57 -1.77 13.04
N ILE A 288 10.97 -0.59 13.25
CA ILE A 288 11.56 0.47 14.09
C ILE A 288 11.75 -0.01 15.53
N ARG A 289 10.72 -0.63 16.13
CA ARG A 289 10.82 -1.20 17.49
C ARG A 289 11.90 -2.27 17.57
N GLY A 290 11.96 -3.17 16.58
CA GLY A 290 12.99 -4.21 16.53
C GLY A 290 14.41 -3.64 16.41
N LEU A 291 14.59 -2.52 15.71
CA LEU A 291 15.88 -1.81 15.65
C LEU A 291 16.22 -1.21 17.01
N LEU A 292 15.29 -0.47 17.63
CA LEU A 292 15.49 0.13 18.95
C LEU A 292 15.82 -0.92 20.01
N ASP A 293 15.03 -1.99 20.11
CA ASP A 293 15.29 -3.06 21.08
C ASP A 293 16.66 -3.73 20.86
N ARG A 294 17.13 -3.80 19.60
CA ARG A 294 18.45 -4.36 19.27
C ARG A 294 19.57 -3.42 19.73
N GLU A 295 19.44 -2.14 19.45
CA GLU A 295 20.44 -1.14 19.85
C GLU A 295 20.49 -0.98 21.37
N GLU A 296 19.33 -0.98 22.05
CA GLU A 296 19.24 -0.98 23.51
C GLU A 296 19.95 -2.20 24.11
N ARG A 297 19.63 -3.41 23.62
CA ARG A 297 20.32 -4.64 24.06
C ARG A 297 21.81 -4.62 23.75
N GLY A 298 22.21 -4.04 22.62
CA GLY A 298 23.61 -3.88 22.24
C GLY A 298 24.36 -2.95 23.20
N LEU A 299 23.74 -1.84 23.58
CA LEU A 299 24.27 -0.88 24.54
C LEU A 299 24.39 -1.49 25.93
N ASP A 300 23.33 -2.15 26.42
CA ASP A 300 23.34 -2.85 27.71
C ASP A 300 24.42 -3.93 27.76
N ALA A 301 24.57 -4.71 26.68
CA ALA A 301 25.62 -5.71 26.56
C ALA A 301 27.03 -5.09 26.55
N ALA A 302 27.21 -3.91 25.95
CA ALA A 302 28.49 -3.21 25.97
C ALA A 302 28.82 -2.64 27.36
N LEU A 303 27.84 -2.04 28.03
CA LEU A 303 27.98 -1.45 29.36
C LEU A 303 28.16 -2.49 30.46
N SER A 304 27.53 -3.66 30.33
CA SER A 304 27.66 -4.77 31.30
C SER A 304 28.98 -5.53 31.22
N ARG A 305 29.83 -5.27 30.21
CA ARG A 305 31.17 -5.89 30.14
C ARG A 305 31.98 -5.50 31.37
N PRO A 306 32.73 -6.44 32.00
CA PRO A 306 33.51 -6.14 33.21
C PRO A 306 34.46 -4.94 33.06
N SER A 307 35.02 -4.74 31.87
CA SER A 307 35.90 -3.61 31.54
C SER A 307 35.19 -2.25 31.56
N MET A 308 33.88 -2.21 31.30
CA MET A 308 33.06 -0.98 31.30
C MET A 308 32.30 -0.80 32.62
N ALA A 309 31.77 -1.89 33.20
CA ALA A 309 31.03 -1.87 34.46
C ALA A 309 31.93 -1.64 35.68
N ALA A 310 33.16 -2.16 35.66
CA ALA A 310 34.12 -2.03 36.76
C ALA A 310 35.55 -1.82 36.21
N PRO A 311 35.81 -0.69 35.53
CA PRO A 311 37.08 -0.44 34.82
C PRO A 311 38.31 -0.45 35.74
N HIS A 312 38.11 -0.13 37.02
CA HIS A 312 39.17 -0.04 38.03
C HIS A 312 39.48 -1.39 38.69
N ARG A 313 38.67 -2.43 38.48
CA ARG A 313 38.80 -3.72 39.17
C ARG A 313 40.17 -4.36 39.01
N MET A 314 40.75 -4.30 37.80
CA MET A 314 42.10 -4.84 37.55
C MET A 314 43.18 -4.07 38.32
N ILE A 315 42.98 -2.77 38.56
CA ILE A 315 43.89 -1.94 39.34
C ILE A 315 43.69 -2.24 40.84
N ASP A 316 42.46 -2.36 41.31
CA ASP A 316 42.16 -2.65 42.71
C ASP A 316 42.72 -4.00 43.15
N GLU A 317 42.54 -5.04 42.33
CA GLU A 317 43.09 -6.38 42.58
C GLU A 317 44.62 -6.33 42.70
N ARG A 318 45.29 -5.56 41.84
CA ARG A 318 46.75 -5.38 41.91
C ARG A 318 47.18 -4.50 43.08
N ALA A 319 46.43 -3.47 43.41
CA ALA A 319 46.69 -2.63 44.58
C ALA A 319 46.59 -3.45 45.87
N ALA A 320 45.57 -4.31 45.98
CA ALA A 320 45.41 -5.24 47.10
C ALA A 320 46.55 -6.27 47.19
N GLU A 321 46.98 -6.85 46.07
CA GLU A 321 48.14 -7.75 46.03
C GLU A 321 49.43 -7.06 46.51
N VAL A 322 49.67 -5.82 46.08
CA VAL A 322 50.86 -5.05 46.49
C VAL A 322 50.78 -4.73 47.98
N ALA A 323 49.63 -4.31 48.48
CA ALA A 323 49.42 -4.06 49.91
C ALA A 323 49.70 -5.30 50.76
N ASP A 324 49.17 -6.46 50.37
CA ASP A 324 49.39 -7.71 51.11
C ASP A 324 50.86 -8.17 51.06
N ARG A 325 51.53 -8.03 49.90
CA ARG A 325 52.98 -8.32 49.78
C ARG A 325 53.82 -7.39 50.66
N LEU A 326 53.49 -6.09 50.71
CA LEU A 326 54.16 -5.12 51.58
C LEU A 326 53.99 -5.46 53.06
N ASP A 327 52.77 -5.81 53.48
CA ASP A 327 52.50 -6.18 54.88
C ASP A 327 53.17 -7.48 55.28
N ARG A 328 53.19 -8.49 54.39
CA ARG A 328 53.99 -9.70 54.59
C ARG A 328 55.48 -9.38 54.71
N GLY A 329 56.03 -8.59 53.79
CA GLY A 329 57.44 -8.18 53.84
C GLY A 329 57.80 -7.45 55.13
N ARG A 330 56.96 -6.51 55.58
CA ARG A 330 57.13 -5.77 56.84
C ARG A 330 57.10 -6.70 58.06
N ARG A 331 56.18 -7.66 58.11
CA ARG A 331 56.11 -8.65 59.20
C ARG A 331 57.34 -9.54 59.24
N SER A 332 57.75 -10.09 58.09
CA SER A 332 58.95 -10.92 57.99
C SER A 332 60.21 -10.17 58.40
N LEU A 333 60.36 -8.92 57.96
CA LEU A 333 61.47 -8.06 58.35
C LEU A 333 61.47 -7.80 59.85
N ARG A 334 60.30 -7.46 60.43
CA ARG A 334 60.17 -7.24 61.87
C ARG A 334 60.56 -8.48 62.67
N HIS A 335 60.07 -9.66 62.30
CA HIS A 335 60.46 -10.91 62.96
C HIS A 335 61.96 -11.21 62.85
N ALA A 336 62.60 -10.88 61.73
CA ALA A 336 64.04 -11.04 61.56
C ALA A 336 64.82 -10.08 62.49
N LEU A 337 64.38 -8.82 62.59
CA LEU A 337 64.97 -7.83 63.48
C LEU A 337 64.77 -8.20 64.96
N ASP A 338 63.57 -8.61 65.36
CA ASP A 338 63.26 -9.04 66.73
C ASP A 338 64.12 -10.24 67.15
N ARG A 339 64.33 -11.20 66.23
CA ARG A 339 65.21 -12.35 66.47
C ARG A 339 66.67 -11.93 66.60
N ALA A 340 67.15 -11.06 65.70
CA ALA A 340 68.53 -10.57 65.76
C ALA A 340 68.79 -9.78 67.05
N ASP A 341 67.83 -8.98 67.50
CA ASP A 341 67.90 -8.24 68.77
C ASP A 341 67.93 -9.19 69.98
N ALA A 342 67.08 -10.23 69.98
CA ALA A 342 67.10 -11.26 71.01
C ALA A 342 68.43 -12.04 71.04
N ASP A 343 68.98 -12.41 69.88
CA ASP A 343 70.26 -13.10 69.75
C ASP A 343 71.42 -12.21 70.24
N LEU A 344 71.38 -10.92 69.91
CA LEU A 344 72.34 -9.92 70.38
C LEU A 344 72.26 -9.77 71.90
N ALA A 345 71.07 -9.59 72.45
CA ALA A 345 70.84 -9.49 73.89
C ALA A 345 71.32 -10.74 74.63
N HIS A 346 71.04 -11.94 74.09
CA HIS A 346 71.49 -13.21 74.66
C HIS A 346 73.02 -13.34 74.61
N THR A 347 73.64 -13.00 73.48
CA THR A 347 75.10 -13.04 73.32
C THR A 347 75.78 -12.05 74.27
N LEU A 348 75.24 -10.84 74.39
CA LEU A 348 75.73 -9.84 75.34
C LEU A 348 75.62 -10.35 76.78
N ALA A 349 74.48 -10.94 77.16
CA ALA A 349 74.29 -11.53 78.48
C ALA A 349 75.31 -12.65 78.77
N ARG A 350 75.62 -13.50 77.78
CA ARG A 350 76.66 -14.53 77.89
C ARG A 350 78.06 -13.95 78.07
N VAL A 351 78.42 -12.92 77.28
CA VAL A 351 79.71 -12.23 77.42
C VAL A 351 79.83 -11.56 78.79
N VAL A 352 78.76 -10.94 79.28
CA VAL A 352 78.73 -10.34 80.62
C VAL A 352 78.84 -11.41 81.71
N ALA A 353 78.14 -12.53 81.60
CA ALA A 353 78.19 -13.62 82.57
C ALA A 353 79.54 -14.32 82.63
N LEU A 354 80.21 -14.48 81.48
CA LEU A 354 81.55 -15.08 81.37
C LEU A 354 82.67 -14.07 81.61
N SER A 355 82.35 -12.79 81.80
CA SER A 355 83.35 -11.76 82.09
C SER A 355 83.94 -11.98 83.48
N PRO A 356 85.28 -12.12 83.61
CA PRO A 356 85.95 -12.18 84.90
C PRO A 356 85.56 -11.01 85.81
N ALA A 357 85.33 -9.83 85.23
CA ALA A 357 84.92 -8.63 85.96
C ALA A 357 83.50 -8.74 86.56
N ALA A 358 82.59 -9.51 85.96
CA ALA A 358 81.27 -9.76 86.55
C ALA A 358 81.36 -10.75 87.71
N THR A 359 82.18 -11.79 87.60
CA THR A 359 82.45 -12.76 88.69
C THR A 359 83.12 -12.07 89.88
N LEU A 360 84.12 -11.21 89.63
CA LEU A 360 84.78 -10.44 90.69
C LEU A 360 83.80 -9.48 91.40
N ARG A 361 82.89 -8.82 90.67
CA ARG A 361 81.84 -7.95 91.23
C ARG A 361 80.82 -8.69 92.11
N ARG A 362 80.66 -10.01 91.94
CA ARG A 362 79.80 -10.84 92.81
C ARG A 362 80.45 -11.22 94.14
N GLY A 363 81.67 -10.75 94.41
CA GLY A 363 82.38 -10.96 95.68
C GLY A 363 83.40 -12.10 95.65
N TYR A 364 83.66 -12.69 94.48
CA TYR A 364 84.72 -13.68 94.31
C TYR A 364 86.08 -13.00 94.08
N ALA A 365 87.16 -13.65 94.48
CA ALA A 365 88.52 -13.22 94.21
C ALA A 365 89.24 -14.25 93.33
N VAL A 366 90.08 -13.79 92.41
CA VAL A 366 91.02 -14.66 91.68
C VAL A 366 92.36 -14.59 92.39
N LEU A 367 92.84 -15.72 92.91
CA LEU A 367 94.15 -15.83 93.53
C LEU A 367 95.22 -15.96 92.45
N GLN A 368 96.26 -15.14 92.54
CA GLN A 368 97.40 -15.14 91.63
C GLN A 368 98.71 -15.28 92.40
N ARG A 369 99.70 -15.96 91.83
CA ARG A 369 101.08 -15.99 92.36
C ARG A 369 101.83 -14.70 92.01
N ALA A 370 103.05 -14.57 92.50
CA ALA A 370 103.93 -13.43 92.24
C ALA A 370 104.23 -13.20 90.73
N ASP A 371 104.16 -14.25 89.91
CA ASP A 371 104.34 -14.20 88.46
C ASP A 371 103.07 -13.83 87.67
N GLY A 372 101.92 -13.67 88.36
CA GLY A 372 100.63 -13.34 87.77
C GLY A 372 99.79 -14.55 87.32
N ALA A 373 100.31 -15.79 87.44
CA ALA A 373 99.54 -16.99 87.13
C ALA A 373 98.41 -17.20 88.15
N ALA A 374 97.20 -17.54 87.68
CA ALA A 374 96.06 -17.81 88.54
C ALA A 374 96.19 -19.18 89.19
N VAL A 375 96.02 -19.26 90.52
CA VAL A 375 96.02 -20.50 91.29
C VAL A 375 94.70 -21.22 91.06
N ARG A 376 94.74 -22.45 90.55
CA ARG A 376 93.53 -23.23 90.22
C ARG A 376 93.36 -24.47 91.07
N ASP A 377 94.45 -24.99 91.63
CA ASP A 377 94.46 -26.18 92.47
C ASP A 377 95.15 -25.86 93.81
N PRO A 378 94.62 -26.28 94.96
CA PRO A 378 95.28 -26.10 96.25
C PRO A 378 96.71 -26.66 96.31
N ALA A 379 97.03 -27.72 95.55
CA ALA A 379 98.36 -28.34 95.54
C ALA A 379 99.42 -27.48 94.85
N GLU A 380 99.00 -26.43 94.13
CA GLU A 380 99.91 -25.50 93.48
C GLU A 380 100.62 -24.60 94.49
N VAL A 381 100.02 -24.33 95.65
CA VAL A 381 100.54 -23.33 96.60
C VAL A 381 101.14 -23.99 97.85
N THR A 382 102.24 -23.42 98.32
CA THR A 382 102.97 -23.91 99.50
C THR A 382 102.62 -23.11 100.75
N ALA A 383 102.68 -23.76 101.92
CA ALA A 383 102.40 -23.10 103.19
C ALA A 383 103.39 -21.94 103.43
N GLY A 384 102.86 -20.75 103.73
CA GLY A 384 103.62 -19.51 103.88
C GLY A 384 103.81 -18.69 102.59
N GLU A 385 103.41 -19.22 101.42
CA GLU A 385 103.51 -18.52 100.14
C GLU A 385 102.59 -17.29 100.11
N GLU A 386 103.11 -16.17 99.60
CA GLU A 386 102.37 -14.92 99.45
C GLU A 386 101.73 -14.86 98.06
N LEU A 387 100.41 -14.77 98.05
CA LEU A 387 99.56 -14.70 96.88
C LEU A 387 98.91 -13.31 96.79
N ARG A 388 98.41 -12.96 95.61
CA ARG A 388 97.59 -11.78 95.40
C ARG A 388 96.14 -12.18 95.13
N ALA A 389 95.21 -11.69 95.93
CA ALA A 389 93.79 -11.80 95.67
C ALA A 389 93.34 -10.58 94.85
N ARG A 390 93.00 -10.81 93.57
CA ARG A 390 92.38 -9.79 92.73
C ARG A 390 90.87 -9.82 92.92
N VAL A 391 90.28 -8.68 93.28
CA VAL A 391 88.83 -8.49 93.49
C VAL A 391 88.26 -7.48 92.48
N ALA A 392 86.97 -7.16 92.59
CA ALA A 392 86.26 -6.30 91.62
C ALA A 392 86.93 -4.92 91.40
N ALA A 393 87.52 -4.37 92.46
CA ALA A 393 88.22 -3.10 92.44
C ALA A 393 89.55 -3.25 93.20
N GLY A 394 90.61 -3.55 92.45
CA GLY A 394 91.98 -3.68 92.97
C GLY A 394 92.40 -5.09 93.37
N ASP A 395 93.59 -5.18 93.95
CA ASP A 395 94.22 -6.41 94.45
C ASP A 395 94.86 -6.17 95.82
N PHE A 396 94.95 -7.23 96.63
CA PHE A 396 95.66 -7.19 97.92
C PHE A 396 96.42 -8.51 98.17
N ALA A 397 97.45 -8.45 99.01
CA ALA A 397 98.25 -9.61 99.36
C ALA A 397 97.54 -10.51 100.39
N VAL A 398 97.63 -11.81 100.19
CA VAL A 398 97.10 -12.87 101.07
C VAL A 398 98.17 -13.94 101.23
N ARG A 399 98.33 -14.49 102.43
CA ARG A 399 99.35 -15.52 102.72
C ARG A 399 98.69 -16.86 103.01
N VAL A 400 99.21 -17.93 102.43
CA VAL A 400 98.71 -19.30 102.68
C VAL A 400 99.12 -19.72 104.08
N ALA A 401 98.15 -20.00 104.95
CA ALA A 401 98.43 -20.52 106.28
C ALA A 401 98.86 -22.00 106.20
N ALA A 402 99.78 -22.43 107.08
CA ALA A 402 100.09 -23.84 107.25
C ALA A 402 98.89 -24.53 107.90
N GLY A 403 98.29 -25.51 107.22
CA GLY A 403 97.21 -26.30 107.79
C GLY A 403 97.76 -27.31 108.79
N ASP A 404 97.39 -27.20 110.05
CA ASP A 404 97.43 -28.31 111.01
C ASP A 404 96.46 -29.42 110.53
N GLY A 405 96.86 -30.69 110.65
CA GLY A 405 96.12 -31.82 110.11
C GLY A 405 94.77 -32.10 110.76
N ASP A 406 93.82 -32.49 109.89
CA ASP A 406 92.71 -33.44 110.08
C ASP A 406 91.55 -33.11 111.06
N ALA A 407 90.33 -32.94 110.51
CA ALA A 407 89.08 -33.23 111.21
C ALA A 407 87.86 -33.35 110.26
N ALA A 408 87.25 -34.54 110.32
CA ALA A 408 85.84 -34.85 110.12
C ALA A 408 85.26 -34.91 108.68
N GLY A 409 84.86 -36.12 108.31
CA GLY A 409 83.84 -36.36 107.31
C GLY A 409 82.42 -36.12 107.80
N SER A 410 81.55 -35.82 106.83
CA SER A 410 80.15 -36.24 106.68
C SER A 410 79.68 -35.85 105.30
#